data_AF-A0A945HZR8-F1
#
_entry.id   AF-A0A945HZR8-F1
#
_cell.length_a   1.000
_cell.length_b   1.000
_cell.length_c   1.000
_cell.angle_alpha   90.00
_cell.angle_beta   90.00
_cell.angle_gamma   90.00
#
_symmetry.space_group_name_H-M   'P 1'
#
loop_
_entity.id
_entity.type
_entity.pdbx_description
1 polymer ?
#
loop_
_entity_poly.entity_id
_entity_poly.type
_entity_poly.pdbx_seq_one_letter_code
_entity_poly.pdbx_strand_id
1 'polypeptide(L)'
;MNKQYIFVFGILVLIGTLIFLKKNKKEPILDWENQSIFQSNRQKPRAHFFPFESKKYAVLNNPGKSKYFESLNGDWKFSFSKNPKERPKDFYRLDYDDSEWSSINVPGHWELQGWSKPIYLDEEYPFPPDPPNIPHDRNEVGSYR
;
A
#
# COMPACT_ATOMS: atom_id res chain seq x y z
N MET A 1 -46.37 -18.10 32.16
CA MET A 1 -45.27 -17.27 31.59
C MET A 1 -45.65 -16.92 30.16
N ASN A 2 -45.77 -15.63 29.81
CA ASN A 2 -46.38 -15.21 28.55
C ASN A 2 -45.45 -15.55 27.36
N LYS A 3 -45.94 -16.30 26.37
CA LYS A 3 -45.15 -16.78 25.22
C LYS A 3 -44.45 -15.62 24.47
N GLN A 4 -45.04 -14.43 24.51
CA GLN A 4 -44.52 -13.20 23.93
C GLN A 4 -43.20 -12.74 24.58
N TYR A 5 -43.04 -12.87 25.90
CA TYR A 5 -41.80 -12.49 26.60
C TYR A 5 -40.64 -13.44 26.28
N ILE A 6 -40.93 -14.74 26.11
CA ILE A 6 -39.92 -15.75 25.75
C ILE A 6 -39.39 -15.47 24.34
N PHE A 7 -40.27 -15.09 23.41
CA PHE A 7 -39.90 -14.77 22.03
C PHE A 7 -39.04 -13.49 21.93
N VAL A 8 -39.41 -12.42 22.64
CA VAL A 8 -38.63 -11.16 22.67
C VAL A 8 -37.28 -11.36 23.33
N PHE A 9 -37.21 -12.13 24.43
CA PHE A 9 -35.96 -12.45 25.09
C PHE A 9 -35.02 -13.26 24.18
N GLY A 10 -35.56 -14.22 23.42
CA GLY A 10 -34.79 -14.98 22.43
C GLY A 10 -34.18 -14.10 21.33
N ILE A 11 -34.91 -13.09 20.83
CA ILE A 11 -34.40 -12.14 19.84
C ILE A 11 -33.29 -11.26 20.43
N LEU A 12 -33.44 -10.76 21.66
CA LEU A 12 -32.42 -9.95 22.31
C LEU A 12 -31.13 -10.73 22.57
N VAL A 13 -31.23 -12.01 22.96
CA VAL A 13 -30.07 -12.92 23.09
C VAL A 13 -29.41 -13.18 21.74
N LEU A 14 -30.18 -13.35 20.66
CA LEU A 14 -29.66 -13.53 19.31
C LEU A 14 -28.93 -12.28 18.79
N ILE A 15 -29.50 -11.09 19.01
CA ILE A 15 -28.86 -9.81 18.65
C ILE A 15 -27.59 -9.60 19.48
N GLY A 16 -27.65 -9.86 20.79
CA GLY A 16 -26.49 -9.77 21.67
C GLY A 16 -25.35 -10.71 21.27
N THR A 17 -25.66 -11.94 20.89
CA THR A 17 -24.66 -12.90 20.41
C THR A 17 -24.09 -12.52 19.05
N LEU A 18 -24.89 -12.00 18.11
CA LEU A 18 -24.40 -11.47 16.83
C LEU A 18 -23.48 -10.25 17.01
N ILE A 19 -23.80 -9.34 17.94
CA ILE A 19 -22.94 -8.20 18.27
C ILE A 19 -21.63 -8.68 18.91
N PHE A 20 -21.68 -9.66 19.81
CA PHE A 20 -20.50 -10.24 20.46
C PHE A 20 -19.59 -10.97 19.45
N LEU A 21 -20.17 -11.75 18.55
CA LEU A 21 -19.43 -12.44 17.48
C LEU A 21 -18.78 -11.46 16.50
N LYS A 22 -19.46 -10.35 16.16
CA LYS A 22 -18.88 -9.28 15.33
C LYS A 22 -17.70 -8.58 16.02
N LYS A 23 -17.77 -8.40 17.35
CA LYS A 23 -16.73 -7.74 18.14
C LYS A 23 -15.45 -8.59 18.31
N ASN A 24 -15.57 -9.92 18.24
CA ASN A 24 -14.44 -10.85 18.39
C ASN A 24 -13.69 -11.16 17.08
N LYS A 25 -14.04 -10.52 15.96
CA LYS A 25 -13.27 -10.65 14.74
C LYS A 25 -11.97 -9.85 14.91
N LYS A 26 -10.87 -10.51 15.27
CA LYS A 26 -9.54 -9.89 15.22
C LYS A 26 -9.29 -9.44 13.78
N GLU A 27 -9.12 -8.15 13.58
CA GLU A 27 -8.65 -7.67 12.28
C GLU A 27 -7.25 -8.24 12.04
N PRO A 28 -6.97 -8.70 10.80
CA PRO A 28 -5.63 -9.18 10.48
C PRO A 28 -4.64 -8.04 10.68
N ILE A 29 -3.50 -8.34 11.31
CA ILE A 29 -2.39 -7.39 11.44
C ILE A 29 -1.96 -7.00 10.03
N LEU A 30 -1.89 -5.69 9.76
CA LEU A 30 -1.47 -5.18 8.46
C LEU A 30 0.00 -5.54 8.22
N ASP A 31 0.33 -5.96 7.00
CA ASP A 31 1.70 -6.38 6.65
C ASP A 31 2.75 -5.30 7.00
N TRP A 32 2.40 -4.02 6.85
CA TRP A 32 3.27 -2.89 7.16
C TRP A 32 3.39 -2.52 8.65
N GLU A 33 2.62 -3.17 9.54
CA GLU A 33 2.81 -3.13 11.00
C GLU A 33 3.26 -4.49 11.56
N ASN A 34 3.66 -5.42 10.69
CA ASN A 34 4.15 -6.74 11.09
C ASN A 34 5.65 -6.87 10.82
N GLN A 35 6.46 -6.72 11.88
CA GLN A 35 7.93 -6.80 11.79
C GLN A 35 8.46 -8.16 11.32
N SER A 36 7.65 -9.22 11.36
CA SER A 36 8.02 -10.54 10.84
C SER A 36 7.81 -10.67 9.32
N ILE A 37 7.06 -9.75 8.70
CA ILE A 37 6.79 -9.72 7.26
C ILE A 37 7.64 -8.62 6.63
N PHE A 38 8.79 -8.99 6.06
CA PHE A 38 9.67 -8.06 5.34
C PHE A 38 9.56 -8.19 3.81
N GLN A 39 8.86 -9.21 3.31
CA GLN A 39 8.60 -9.44 1.88
C GLN A 39 7.48 -10.47 1.69
N SER A 40 6.81 -10.41 0.54
CA SER A 40 5.93 -11.46 0.04
C SER A 40 6.21 -11.69 -1.44
N ASN A 41 6.36 -12.94 -1.87
CA ASN A 41 6.55 -13.35 -3.28
C ASN A 41 7.73 -12.69 -4.04
N ARG A 42 8.70 -12.11 -3.33
CA ARG A 42 9.91 -11.54 -3.95
C ARG A 42 10.92 -12.65 -4.30
N GLN A 43 11.61 -12.50 -5.43
CA GLN A 43 12.70 -13.39 -5.83
C GLN A 43 13.85 -13.39 -4.81
N LYS A 44 14.61 -14.48 -4.73
CA LYS A 44 15.78 -14.57 -3.84
C LYS A 44 16.84 -13.51 -4.20
N PRO A 45 17.49 -12.88 -3.22
CA PRO A 45 18.60 -11.96 -3.48
C PRO A 45 19.70 -12.64 -4.31
N ARG A 46 20.24 -11.91 -5.28
CA ARG A 46 21.35 -12.35 -6.14
C ARG A 46 22.13 -11.15 -6.66
N ALA A 47 23.35 -11.38 -7.14
CA ALA A 47 24.11 -10.36 -7.85
C ALA A 47 23.31 -9.80 -9.04
N HIS A 48 23.49 -8.51 -9.32
CA HIS A 48 22.87 -7.85 -10.48
C HIS A 48 23.59 -8.25 -11.78
N PHE A 49 22.81 -8.55 -12.80
CA PHE A 49 23.26 -8.79 -14.18
C PHE A 49 22.03 -8.55 -15.06
N PHE A 50 22.27 -8.14 -16.30
CA PHE A 50 21.22 -7.91 -17.28
C PHE A 50 21.44 -8.86 -18.46
N PRO A 51 20.41 -9.59 -18.92
CA PRO A 51 20.56 -10.44 -20.10
C PRO A 51 20.70 -9.55 -21.34
N PHE A 52 21.71 -9.81 -22.16
CA PHE A 52 21.89 -9.15 -23.46
C PHE A 52 21.75 -10.18 -24.57
N GLU A 53 21.22 -9.76 -25.71
CA GLU A 53 20.99 -10.62 -26.87
C GLU A 53 22.27 -11.04 -27.61
N SER A 54 23.40 -10.39 -27.33
CA SER A 54 24.70 -10.74 -27.91
C SER A 54 25.88 -10.25 -27.06
N LYS A 55 27.07 -10.83 -27.28
CA LYS A 55 28.32 -10.37 -26.68
C LYS A 55 28.61 -8.90 -26.95
N LYS A 56 28.27 -8.39 -28.16
CA LYS A 56 28.47 -6.99 -28.52
C LYS A 56 27.74 -6.06 -27.55
N TYR A 57 26.47 -6.32 -27.26
CA TYR A 57 25.70 -5.51 -26.31
C TYR A 57 26.10 -5.76 -24.85
N ALA A 58 26.47 -6.99 -24.51
CA ALA A 58 26.99 -7.31 -23.16
C ALA A 58 28.26 -6.52 -22.83
N VAL A 59 29.17 -6.35 -23.80
CA VAL A 59 30.39 -5.55 -23.62
C VAL A 59 30.09 -4.05 -23.47
N LEU A 60 29.08 -3.53 -24.18
CA LEU A 60 28.61 -2.14 -23.99
C LEU A 60 28.00 -1.92 -22.61
N ASN A 61 27.44 -2.97 -22.00
CA ASN A 61 26.85 -2.98 -20.67
C ASN A 61 25.83 -1.85 -20.43
N ASN A 62 24.99 -1.58 -21.44
CA ASN A 62 23.93 -0.59 -21.37
C ASN A 62 22.57 -1.27 -21.62
N PRO A 63 21.80 -1.60 -20.56
CA PRO A 63 20.48 -2.23 -20.69
C PRO A 63 19.55 -1.50 -21.66
N GLY A 64 19.56 -0.16 -21.67
CA GLY A 64 18.73 0.66 -22.56
C GLY A 64 19.02 0.51 -24.06
N LYS A 65 20.05 -0.25 -24.44
CA LYS A 65 20.35 -0.61 -25.83
C LYS A 65 19.96 -2.06 -26.18
N SER A 66 19.49 -2.84 -25.20
CA SER A 66 19.10 -4.23 -25.41
C SER A 66 17.63 -4.35 -25.76
N LYS A 67 17.32 -5.33 -26.63
CA LYS A 67 15.93 -5.71 -26.93
C LYS A 67 15.14 -6.30 -25.75
N TYR A 68 15.83 -6.64 -24.65
CA TYR A 68 15.20 -7.20 -23.44
C TYR A 68 14.87 -6.15 -22.39
N PHE A 69 15.09 -4.87 -22.69
CA PHE A 69 14.85 -3.77 -21.77
C PHE A 69 13.68 -2.91 -22.24
N GLU A 70 12.76 -2.63 -21.32
CA GLU A 70 11.71 -1.64 -21.46
C GLU A 70 11.78 -0.73 -20.23
N SER A 71 11.85 0.58 -20.42
CA SER A 71 11.81 1.52 -19.30
C SER A 71 10.37 1.82 -18.95
N LEU A 72 10.05 1.79 -17.66
CA LEU A 72 8.77 2.28 -17.15
C LEU A 72 8.90 3.67 -16.50
N ASN A 73 10.03 4.36 -16.73
CA ASN A 73 10.19 5.75 -16.30
C ASN A 73 9.37 6.68 -17.20
N GLY A 74 8.90 7.80 -16.64
CA GLY A 74 8.09 8.77 -17.36
C GLY A 74 6.96 9.29 -16.50
N ASP A 75 5.87 9.69 -17.14
CA ASP A 75 4.68 10.21 -16.48
C ASP A 75 3.73 9.09 -16.12
N TRP A 76 3.31 9.08 -14.86
CA TRP A 76 2.33 8.12 -14.31
C TRP A 76 1.11 8.86 -13.81
N LYS A 77 -0.06 8.21 -13.83
CA LYS A 77 -1.24 8.73 -13.13
C LYS A 77 -1.03 8.58 -11.63
N PHE A 78 -1.35 9.64 -10.89
CA PHE A 78 -1.04 9.71 -9.47
C PHE A 78 -2.20 10.27 -8.65
N SER A 79 -2.46 9.60 -7.52
CA SER A 79 -3.40 10.04 -6.50
C SER A 79 -2.73 10.02 -5.14
N PHE A 80 -2.76 11.17 -4.45
CA PHE A 80 -2.25 11.35 -3.11
C PHE A 80 -3.38 11.25 -2.09
N SER A 81 -3.16 10.54 -1.00
CA SER A 81 -4.13 10.40 0.10
C SER A 81 -3.45 10.60 1.44
N LYS A 82 -4.14 11.25 2.38
CA LYS A 82 -3.59 11.56 3.72
C LYS A 82 -3.29 10.30 4.54
N ASN A 83 -4.06 9.24 4.34
CA ASN A 83 -3.95 7.98 5.07
C ASN A 83 -4.42 6.79 4.22
N PRO A 84 -4.12 5.54 4.63
CA PRO A 84 -4.55 4.36 3.89
C PRO A 84 -6.07 4.22 3.78
N LYS A 85 -6.86 4.78 4.69
CA LYS A 85 -8.32 4.66 4.66
C LYS A 85 -8.94 5.47 3.53
N GLU A 86 -8.35 6.62 3.21
CA GLU A 86 -8.80 7.57 2.18
C GLU A 86 -8.31 7.22 0.77
N ARG A 87 -7.32 6.32 0.65
CA ARG A 87 -6.78 5.91 -0.64
C ARG A 87 -7.85 5.26 -1.55
N PRO A 88 -7.73 5.39 -2.88
CA PRO A 88 -8.60 4.68 -3.82
C PRO A 88 -8.33 3.18 -3.74
N LYS A 89 -9.23 2.40 -3.12
CA LYS A 89 -8.95 0.99 -2.75
C LYS A 89 -8.83 0.04 -3.94
N ASP A 90 -9.69 0.21 -4.93
CA ASP A 90 -9.82 -0.71 -6.07
C ASP A 90 -9.07 -0.20 -7.32
N PHE A 91 -8.16 0.77 -7.14
CA PHE A 91 -7.38 1.38 -8.20
C PHE A 91 -6.41 0.43 -8.90
N TYR A 92 -6.29 -0.83 -8.48
CA TYR A 92 -5.46 -1.81 -9.18
C TYR A 92 -6.23 -2.51 -10.32
N ARG A 93 -7.55 -2.34 -10.39
CA ARG A 93 -8.39 -2.99 -11.39
C ARG A 93 -8.23 -2.32 -12.76
N LEU A 94 -8.25 -3.12 -13.82
CA LEU A 94 -8.09 -2.61 -15.20
C LEU A 94 -9.24 -1.67 -15.61
N ASP A 95 -10.44 -1.88 -15.05
CA ASP A 95 -11.66 -1.10 -15.33
C ASP A 95 -11.84 0.13 -14.43
N TYR A 96 -10.86 0.44 -13.56
CA TYR A 96 -10.92 1.62 -12.70
C TYR A 96 -10.70 2.90 -13.53
N ASP A 97 -11.59 3.87 -13.36
CA ASP A 97 -11.49 5.19 -13.99
C ASP A 97 -10.56 6.12 -13.19
N ASP A 98 -9.40 6.43 -13.76
CA ASP A 98 -8.38 7.32 -13.23
C ASP A 98 -8.25 8.64 -14.03
N SER A 99 -9.27 8.97 -14.84
CA SER A 99 -9.26 10.14 -15.73
C SER A 99 -8.98 11.45 -14.97
N GLU A 100 -9.58 11.58 -13.78
CA GLU A 100 -9.43 12.74 -12.88
C GLU A 100 -8.11 12.77 -12.10
N TRP A 101 -7.25 11.74 -12.23
CA TRP A 101 -5.96 11.72 -11.54
C TRP A 101 -4.96 12.66 -12.22
N SER A 102 -4.13 13.29 -11.40
CA SER A 102 -3.01 14.09 -11.85
C SER A 102 -1.87 13.21 -12.38
N SER A 103 -0.84 13.83 -12.93
CA SER A 103 0.38 13.14 -13.36
C SER A 103 1.53 13.37 -12.37
N ILE A 104 2.43 12.40 -12.25
CA ILE A 104 3.68 12.50 -11.49
C ILE A 104 4.85 11.97 -12.32
N ASN A 105 6.03 12.54 -12.19
CA ASN A 105 7.24 12.04 -12.83
C ASN A 105 7.86 10.89 -12.02
N VAL A 106 8.20 9.79 -12.70
CA VAL A 106 8.89 8.63 -12.13
C VAL A 106 10.24 8.41 -12.83
N PRO A 107 11.36 8.30 -12.10
CA PRO A 107 11.48 8.39 -10.64
C PRO A 107 11.50 9.85 -10.11
N GLY A 108 11.01 10.04 -8.89
CA GLY A 108 11.10 11.31 -8.17
C GLY A 108 10.36 11.25 -6.83
N HIS A 109 10.81 12.00 -5.83
CA HIS A 109 10.10 12.12 -4.55
C HIS A 109 8.84 12.98 -4.73
N TRP A 110 7.68 12.55 -4.23
CA TRP A 110 6.42 13.28 -4.43
C TRP A 110 6.40 14.61 -3.67
N GLU A 111 7.14 14.74 -2.56
CA GLU A 111 7.24 15.98 -1.78
C GLU A 111 7.84 17.10 -2.63
N LEU A 112 8.85 16.76 -3.43
CA LEU A 112 9.53 17.68 -4.34
C LEU A 112 8.69 18.00 -5.59
N GLN A 113 7.59 17.27 -5.79
CA GLN A 113 6.63 17.47 -6.87
C GLN A 113 5.33 18.13 -6.38
N GLY A 114 5.28 18.60 -5.12
CA GLY A 114 4.19 19.41 -4.57
C GLY A 114 3.08 18.63 -3.85
N TRP A 115 3.24 17.31 -3.66
CA TRP A 115 2.20 16.46 -3.06
C TRP A 115 2.21 16.45 -1.53
N SER A 116 3.36 16.73 -0.92
CA SER A 116 3.52 16.81 0.53
C SER A 116 4.71 17.71 0.87
N LYS A 117 5.22 17.64 2.09
CA LYS A 117 6.34 18.44 2.59
C LYS A 117 7.45 17.53 3.07
N PRO A 118 8.71 17.77 2.68
CA PRO A 118 9.83 17.04 3.23
C PRO A 118 9.98 17.38 4.73
N ILE A 119 10.31 16.38 5.53
CA ILE A 119 10.56 16.52 6.96
C ILE A 119 12.04 16.21 7.21
N TYR A 120 12.75 17.11 7.88
CA TYR A 120 14.13 16.94 8.30
C TYR A 120 14.19 16.94 9.83
N LEU A 121 14.76 15.88 10.39
CA LEU A 121 14.94 15.64 11.82
C LEU A 121 16.32 15.00 12.02
N ASP A 122 16.90 15.16 13.20
CA ASP A 122 18.20 14.58 13.55
C ASP A 122 18.01 13.18 14.19
N GLU A 123 17.52 13.11 15.42
CA GLU A 123 17.39 11.86 16.19
C GLU A 123 15.94 11.31 16.29
N GLU A 124 14.94 12.18 16.15
CA GLU A 124 13.54 11.84 16.43
C GLU A 124 12.80 11.25 15.21
N TYR A 125 11.81 10.40 15.48
CA TYR A 125 10.85 10.00 14.45
C TYR A 125 9.90 11.16 14.12
N PRO A 126 9.44 11.29 12.86
CA PRO A 126 8.41 12.27 12.49
C PRO A 126 7.00 11.92 13.01
N PHE A 127 6.90 10.88 13.85
CA PHE A 127 5.67 10.35 14.45
C PHE A 127 5.96 9.73 15.84
N PRO A 128 4.94 9.52 16.70
CA PRO A 128 5.13 8.91 18.01
C PRO A 128 5.81 7.54 17.97
N PRO A 129 6.87 7.30 18.76
CA PRO A 129 7.58 6.02 18.77
C PRO A 129 6.82 4.95 19.59
N ASP A 130 6.02 4.13 18.91
CA ASP A 130 5.27 3.01 19.52
C ASP A 130 5.39 1.71 18.70
N PRO A 131 6.59 1.11 18.58
CA PRO A 131 6.80 -0.04 17.70
C PRO A 131 5.98 -1.27 18.14
N PRO A 132 5.36 -2.02 17.20
CA PRO A 132 5.45 -1.90 15.73
C PRO A 132 4.42 -0.93 15.11
N ASN A 133 3.62 -0.25 15.93
CA ASN A 133 2.49 0.55 15.50
C ASN A 133 2.96 1.88 14.90
N ILE A 134 2.22 2.38 13.92
CA ILE A 134 2.42 3.73 13.35
C ILE A 134 1.10 4.51 13.32
N PRO A 135 1.11 5.83 13.11
CA PRO A 135 -0.14 6.59 13.00
C PRO A 135 -0.98 6.15 11.80
N HIS A 136 -2.31 6.07 11.97
CA HIS A 136 -3.26 5.73 10.90
C HIS A 136 -4.06 6.94 10.42
N ASP A 137 -4.03 8.05 11.15
CA ASP A 137 -4.71 9.30 10.82
C ASP A 137 -3.93 10.15 9.82
N ARG A 138 -2.60 10.08 9.87
CA ARG A 138 -1.68 10.73 8.93
C ARG A 138 -0.52 9.78 8.57
N ASN A 139 -0.73 9.03 7.48
CA ASN A 139 0.23 8.08 6.90
C ASN A 139 0.04 8.11 5.39
N GLU A 140 0.72 9.07 4.77
CA GLU A 140 0.46 9.53 3.42
C GLU A 140 0.69 8.39 2.39
N VAL A 141 -0.24 8.23 1.45
CA VAL A 141 -0.23 7.15 0.46
C VAL A 141 -0.22 7.75 -0.95
N GLY A 142 0.75 7.35 -1.75
CA GLY A 142 0.78 7.58 -3.20
C GLY A 142 0.33 6.35 -3.97
N SER A 143 -0.76 6.48 -4.74
CA SER A 143 -1.22 5.46 -5.69
C SER A 143 -0.75 5.81 -7.09
N TYR A 144 -0.10 4.87 -7.79
CA TYR A 144 0.47 5.03 -9.12
C TYR A 144 -0.23 4.10 -10.12
N ARG A 145 -0.61 4.61 -11.30
CA ARG A 145 -1.18 3.84 -12.41
C ARG A 145 -0.52 4.21 -13.74
#